data_AF-M8C4H7-F1
#
_entry.id   AF-M8C4H7-F1
#
_cell.length_a   1.000
_cell.length_b   1.000
_cell.length_c   1.000
_cell.angle_alpha   90.00
_cell.angle_beta   90.00
_cell.angle_gamma   90.00
#
_symmetry.space_group_name_H-M   'P 1'
#
loop_
_entity.id
_entity.type
_entity.pdbx_description
1 polymer ?
#
loop_
_entity_poly.entity_id
_entity_poly.type
_entity_poly.pdbx_seq_one_letter_code
_entity_poly.pdbx_strand_id
1 'polypeptide(L)'
;MSIISSYQYEFTFVLPFSERWRLIEDEIIRPRHNERKLFESGSKSNPMYKYDMELFSARRKDFWLLHTAKRVLKEFIPSLCHDADGLIFQGWDDPYVTRTHEGLLKWKYPEMNSVDFLFEVGNDNRQLVFLYERGKKKLMDGSRMVFPNGEDPSSISGRIVECSWNKEQQCWVCMRVRFDKSTPNDINTYRKVMRSITDNITEDKLLEEITEIISLPMYADRKKADERMAHAKMAQHRRRGQMPPQ
;
A
#
# COMPACT_ATOMS: atom_id res chain seq x y z
N MET A 1 30.66 4.23 15.45
CA MET A 1 29.71 5.17 14.81
C MET A 1 30.37 5.65 13.53
N SER A 2 29.98 5.11 12.38
CA SER A 2 30.36 5.72 11.11
C SER A 2 29.51 6.98 10.96
N ILE A 3 30.15 8.13 11.05
CA ILE A 3 29.54 9.42 10.71
C ILE A 3 29.37 9.39 9.19
N ILE A 4 28.18 8.99 8.74
CA ILE A 4 27.79 9.18 7.35
C ILE A 4 27.66 10.69 7.18
N SER A 5 28.63 11.27 6.47
CA SER A 5 28.70 12.67 6.10
C SER A 5 27.40 13.09 5.41
N SER A 6 26.88 14.29 5.73
CA SER A 6 25.67 14.86 5.13
C SER A 6 25.68 14.86 3.59
N TYR A 7 26.87 14.82 2.98
CA TYR A 7 27.08 14.74 1.53
C TYR A 7 26.69 13.37 0.90
N GLN A 8 26.61 12.30 1.69
CA GLN A 8 26.29 10.95 1.18
C GLN A 8 24.78 10.75 0.95
N TYR A 9 23.93 11.57 1.57
CA TYR A 9 22.47 11.47 1.45
C TYR A 9 21.93 12.13 0.16
N GLU A 10 22.58 13.18 -0.35
CA GLU A 10 22.11 13.95 -1.52
C GLU A 10 22.05 13.12 -2.82
N PHE A 11 22.80 12.02 -2.92
CA PHE A 11 22.79 11.14 -4.09
C PHE A 11 21.86 9.92 -3.96
N THR A 12 21.20 9.72 -2.83
CA THR A 12 20.36 8.52 -2.64
C THR A 12 19.15 8.49 -3.58
N PHE A 13 18.64 9.65 -4.01
CA PHE A 13 17.49 9.75 -4.90
C PHE A 13 17.79 9.29 -6.34
N VAL A 14 19.05 9.38 -6.78
CA VAL A 14 19.44 8.92 -8.13
C VAL A 14 19.69 7.41 -8.18
N LEU A 15 19.84 6.76 -7.03
CA LEU A 15 20.05 5.31 -6.97
C LEU A 15 18.78 4.55 -7.34
N PRO A 16 18.91 3.38 -7.99
CA PRO A 16 17.82 2.43 -8.19
C PRO A 16 17.06 2.11 -6.90
N PHE A 17 15.76 1.82 -7.01
CA PHE A 17 14.96 1.36 -5.87
C PHE A 17 15.59 0.18 -5.14
N SER A 18 16.15 -0.79 -5.88
CA SER A 18 16.82 -1.96 -5.33
C SER A 18 17.98 -1.63 -4.39
N GLU A 19 18.80 -0.64 -4.75
CA GLU A 19 19.90 -0.18 -3.91
C GLU A 19 19.40 0.61 -2.72
N ARG A 20 18.42 1.51 -2.90
CA ARG A 20 17.80 2.24 -1.78
C ARG A 20 17.18 1.29 -0.77
N TRP A 21 16.47 0.27 -1.24
CA TRP A 21 15.82 -0.74 -0.40
C TRP A 21 16.86 -1.58 0.36
N ARG A 22 17.98 -1.94 -0.28
CA ARG A 22 19.12 -2.58 0.38
C ARG A 22 19.76 -1.69 1.45
N LEU A 23 19.98 -0.40 1.16
CA LEU A 23 20.56 0.55 2.12
C LEU A 23 19.71 0.70 3.37
N ILE A 24 18.37 0.71 3.25
CA ILE A 24 17.47 0.71 4.42
C ILE A 24 17.70 -0.54 5.28
N GLU A 25 17.86 -1.70 4.66
CA GLU A 25 18.14 -2.95 5.38
C GLU A 25 19.51 -2.91 6.08
N ASP A 26 20.56 -2.54 5.33
CA ASP A 26 21.95 -2.65 5.78
C ASP A 26 22.36 -1.55 6.76
N GLU A 27 21.89 -0.32 6.58
CA GLU A 27 22.31 0.85 7.38
C GLU A 27 21.36 1.16 8.54
N ILE A 28 20.09 0.73 8.46
CA ILE A 28 19.07 1.10 9.46
C ILE A 28 18.57 -0.14 10.20
N ILE A 29 17.99 -1.10 9.47
CA ILE A 29 17.20 -2.18 10.10
C ILE A 29 18.09 -3.24 10.73
N ARG A 30 19.11 -3.74 10.01
CA ARG A 30 20.02 -4.76 10.52
C ARG A 30 20.86 -4.26 11.71
N PRO A 31 21.48 -3.07 11.68
CA PRO A 31 22.24 -2.56 12.83
C PRO A 31 21.36 -2.42 14.07
N ARG A 32 20.14 -1.90 13.91
CA ARG A 32 19.17 -1.75 14.99
C ARG A 32 18.76 -3.10 15.59
N HIS A 33 18.44 -4.09 14.77
CA HIS A 33 18.09 -5.43 15.26
C HIS A 33 19.27 -6.13 15.94
N ASN A 34 20.49 -6.00 15.40
CA ASN A 34 21.68 -6.58 16.00
C ASN A 34 21.97 -5.97 17.37
N GLU A 35 21.89 -4.65 17.49
CA GLU A 35 22.08 -3.96 18.76
C GLU A 35 21.02 -4.39 19.79
N ARG A 36 19.74 -4.41 19.41
CA ARG A 36 18.65 -4.89 20.27
C ARG A 36 18.92 -6.31 20.78
N LYS A 37 19.32 -7.24 19.90
CA LYS A 37 19.62 -8.63 20.28
C LYS A 37 20.78 -8.73 21.28
N LEU A 38 21.82 -7.90 21.14
CA LEU A 38 22.94 -7.89 22.08
C LEU A 38 22.53 -7.45 23.49
N PHE A 39 21.54 -6.56 23.60
CA PHE A 39 20.96 -6.17 24.89
C PHE A 39 20.04 -7.25 25.45
N GLU A 40 19.17 -7.85 24.61
CA GLU A 40 18.29 -8.95 25.00
C GLU A 40 19.08 -10.19 25.45
N SER A 41 20.25 -10.47 24.86
CA SER A 41 21.12 -11.58 25.26
C SER A 41 22.01 -11.28 26.48
N GLY A 42 21.93 -10.07 27.05
CA GLY A 42 22.78 -9.64 28.16
C GLY A 42 24.27 -9.45 27.80
N SER A 43 24.63 -9.57 26.52
CA SER A 43 26.01 -9.45 26.03
C SER A 43 26.52 -8.01 26.04
N LYS A 44 25.62 -7.03 26.10
CA LYS A 44 25.93 -5.60 26.24
C LYS A 44 25.15 -5.08 27.45
N SER A 45 25.85 -4.50 28.42
CA SER A 45 25.23 -3.87 29.58
C SER A 45 24.90 -2.40 29.31
N ASN A 46 23.80 -1.92 29.89
CA ASN A 46 23.33 -0.53 29.87
C ASN A 46 23.07 0.06 28.46
N PRO A 47 21.89 -0.22 27.85
CA PRO A 47 21.53 0.42 26.59
C PRO A 47 21.35 1.93 26.75
N MET A 48 22.09 2.71 25.95
CA MET A 48 21.85 4.16 25.82
C MET A 48 20.46 4.46 25.23
N TYR A 49 19.86 3.50 24.53
CA TYR A 49 18.56 3.60 23.91
C TYR A 49 17.63 2.44 24.34
N LYS A 50 16.46 2.77 24.88
CA LYS A 50 15.50 1.82 25.47
C LYS A 50 14.45 1.39 24.43
N TYR A 51 14.67 0.23 23.81
CA TYR A 51 13.79 -0.32 22.77
C TYR A 51 12.36 -0.63 23.26
N ASP A 52 12.19 -0.88 24.55
CA ASP A 52 10.91 -1.15 25.22
C ASP A 52 10.05 0.11 25.41
N MET A 53 10.65 1.31 25.35
CA MET A 53 9.93 2.59 25.45
C MET A 53 9.58 3.18 24.08
N GLU A 54 9.68 2.41 23.01
CA GLU A 54 9.34 2.87 21.67
C GLU A 54 7.83 3.06 21.49
N LEU A 55 7.44 4.26 21.04
CA LEU A 55 6.05 4.53 20.67
C LEU A 55 5.57 3.69 19.47
N PHE A 56 6.50 3.19 18.65
CA PHE A 56 6.20 2.37 17.48
C PHE A 56 7.39 1.48 17.11
N SER A 57 7.11 0.33 16.48
CA SER A 57 8.16 -0.54 15.95
C SER A 57 8.59 -0.11 14.53
N ALA A 58 9.89 -0.03 14.29
CA ALA A 58 10.44 0.14 12.93
C ALA A 58 10.62 -1.22 12.25
N ARG A 59 10.02 -1.41 11.06
CA ARG A 59 10.19 -2.60 10.23
C ARG A 59 10.33 -2.19 8.77
N ARG A 60 11.16 -2.90 8.00
CA ARG A 60 11.22 -2.72 6.55
C ARG A 60 10.00 -3.37 5.91
N LYS A 61 9.34 -2.68 4.98
CA LYS A 61 8.31 -3.31 4.14
C LYS A 61 9.01 -4.23 3.13
N ASP A 62 8.58 -5.48 3.09
CA ASP A 62 9.03 -6.43 2.09
C ASP A 62 8.41 -6.14 0.73
N PHE A 63 9.24 -6.33 -0.30
CA PHE A 63 8.83 -6.31 -1.70
C PHE A 63 9.14 -7.70 -2.27
N TRP A 64 8.28 -8.15 -3.17
CA TRP A 64 8.43 -9.43 -3.83
C TRP A 64 8.52 -9.23 -5.34
N LEU A 65 9.21 -10.14 -6.03
CA LEU A 65 9.29 -10.09 -7.48
C LEU A 65 7.92 -10.34 -8.11
N LEU A 66 7.72 -9.79 -9.31
CA LEU A 66 6.43 -9.79 -10.00
C LEU A 66 5.81 -11.19 -10.15
N HIS A 67 6.63 -12.21 -10.40
CA HIS A 67 6.17 -13.60 -10.55
C HIS A 67 5.53 -14.19 -9.29
N THR A 68 5.71 -13.55 -8.12
CA THR A 68 5.11 -13.99 -6.84
C THR A 68 3.77 -13.32 -6.55
N ALA A 69 3.28 -12.41 -7.42
CA ALA A 69 2.08 -11.61 -7.18
C ALA A 69 0.85 -12.47 -6.80
N LYS A 70 0.66 -13.61 -7.47
CA LYS A 70 -0.41 -14.57 -7.15
C LYS A 70 -0.36 -15.05 -5.69
N ARG A 71 0.84 -15.37 -5.20
CA ARG A 71 1.04 -15.79 -3.81
C ARG A 71 0.81 -14.63 -2.85
N VAL A 72 1.24 -13.42 -3.23
CA VAL A 72 1.01 -12.22 -2.41
C VAL A 72 -0.49 -11.98 -2.23
N LEU A 73 -1.27 -12.05 -3.32
CA LEU A 73 -2.71 -11.83 -3.30
C LEU A 73 -3.48 -12.95 -2.58
N LYS A 74 -3.16 -14.21 -2.85
CA LYS A 74 -3.97 -15.36 -2.37
C LYS A 74 -3.56 -15.91 -1.01
N GLU A 75 -2.32 -15.67 -0.57
CA GLU A 75 -1.80 -16.24 0.68
C GLU A 75 -1.36 -15.14 1.65
N PHE A 76 -0.53 -14.21 1.19
CA PHE A 76 0.08 -13.23 2.09
C PHE A 76 -0.91 -12.16 2.57
N ILE A 77 -1.63 -11.49 1.66
CA ILE A 77 -2.58 -10.44 2.01
C ILE A 77 -3.66 -10.94 2.99
N PRO A 78 -4.30 -12.11 2.78
CA PRO A 78 -5.24 -12.66 3.74
C PRO A 78 -4.64 -13.00 5.11
N SER A 79 -3.32 -13.23 5.17
CA SER A 79 -2.60 -13.51 6.42
C SER A 79 -2.22 -12.25 7.22
N LEU A 80 -2.43 -11.06 6.66
CA LEU A 80 -2.06 -9.80 7.32
C LEU A 80 -2.96 -9.52 8.53
N CYS A 81 -2.38 -8.93 9.56
CA CYS A 81 -3.11 -8.43 10.73
C CYS A 81 -3.80 -7.07 10.49
N HIS A 82 -3.79 -6.57 9.25
CA HIS A 82 -4.36 -5.31 8.84
C HIS A 82 -4.96 -5.44 7.44
N ASP A 83 -5.94 -4.61 7.15
CA ASP A 83 -6.57 -4.57 5.83
C ASP A 83 -5.57 -4.10 4.76
N ALA A 84 -5.64 -4.72 3.58
CA ALA A 84 -4.89 -4.32 2.40
C ALA A 84 -5.87 -4.09 1.24
N ASP A 85 -5.68 -3.00 0.52
CA ASP A 85 -6.60 -2.54 -0.53
C ASP A 85 -6.12 -2.85 -1.95
N GLY A 86 -4.98 -3.57 -2.09
CA GLY A 86 -4.46 -4.04 -3.36
C GLY A 86 -2.93 -4.14 -3.39
N LEU A 87 -2.32 -3.78 -4.52
CA LEU A 87 -0.89 -3.92 -4.79
C LEU A 87 -0.24 -2.60 -5.20
N ILE A 88 1.01 -2.43 -4.83
CA ILE A 88 1.90 -1.36 -5.32
C ILE A 88 3.00 -1.98 -6.17
N PHE A 89 3.16 -1.51 -7.40
CA PHE A 89 4.22 -1.91 -8.30
C PHE A 89 5.28 -0.82 -8.37
N GLN A 90 6.48 -1.17 -7.94
CA GLN A 90 7.65 -0.29 -7.91
C GLN A 90 8.69 -0.84 -8.89
N GLY A 91 9.11 -0.03 -9.86
CA GLY A 91 10.21 -0.39 -10.75
C GLY A 91 11.49 -0.62 -9.96
N TRP A 92 12.12 -1.77 -10.19
CA TRP A 92 13.29 -2.25 -9.44
C TRP A 92 14.52 -1.36 -9.66
N ASP A 93 14.64 -0.83 -10.88
CA ASP A 93 15.77 -0.03 -11.33
C ASP A 93 15.47 1.48 -11.33
N ASP A 94 14.26 1.86 -10.93
CA ASP A 94 13.80 3.24 -11.05
C ASP A 94 14.44 4.15 -9.97
N PRO A 95 14.93 5.34 -10.36
CA PRO A 95 15.32 6.37 -9.40
C PRO A 95 14.09 6.90 -8.65
N TYR A 96 14.33 7.70 -7.62
CA TYR A 96 13.25 8.29 -6.84
C TYR A 96 12.74 9.52 -7.57
N VAL A 97 11.42 9.60 -7.73
CA VAL A 97 10.78 10.76 -8.35
C VAL A 97 9.89 11.43 -7.32
N THR A 98 10.15 12.71 -7.06
CA THR A 98 9.31 13.53 -6.17
C THR A 98 7.95 13.78 -6.81
N ARG A 99 6.89 13.86 -5.99
CA ARG A 99 5.50 14.10 -6.42
C ARG A 99 4.93 12.91 -7.20
N THR A 100 4.27 13.16 -8.33
CA THR A 100 3.63 12.13 -9.13
C THR A 100 4.67 11.39 -9.97
N HIS A 101 4.73 10.07 -9.80
CA HIS A 101 5.58 9.18 -10.57
C HIS A 101 4.71 8.25 -11.42
N GLU A 102 4.83 8.35 -12.75
CA GLU A 102 4.01 7.54 -13.67
C GLU A 102 4.41 6.06 -13.68
N GLY A 103 5.66 5.73 -13.31
CA GLY A 103 6.13 4.35 -13.16
C GLY A 103 5.73 3.69 -11.84
N LEU A 104 5.19 4.45 -10.86
CA LEU A 104 4.73 3.90 -9.58
C LEU A 104 3.24 3.59 -9.72
N LEU A 105 2.94 2.32 -9.98
CA LEU A 105 1.57 1.89 -10.21
C LEU A 105 0.96 1.39 -8.90
N LYS A 106 -0.33 1.68 -8.73
CA LYS A 106 -1.14 1.13 -7.66
C LYS A 106 -2.36 0.46 -8.28
N TRP A 107 -2.54 -0.81 -7.97
CA TRP A 107 -3.75 -1.54 -8.27
C TRP A 107 -4.57 -1.67 -6.99
N LYS A 108 -5.87 -1.46 -7.08
CA LYS A 108 -6.82 -1.66 -5.98
C LYS A 108 -7.91 -2.61 -6.43
N TYR A 109 -8.45 -3.36 -5.47
CA TYR A 109 -9.65 -4.13 -5.71
C TYR A 109 -10.78 -3.21 -6.22
N PRO A 110 -11.56 -3.61 -7.24
CA PRO A 110 -12.62 -2.78 -7.81
C PRO A 110 -13.57 -2.18 -6.75
N GLU A 111 -13.95 -2.97 -5.76
CA GLU A 111 -14.81 -2.61 -4.64
C GLU A 111 -14.17 -1.65 -3.62
N MET A 112 -12.84 -1.56 -3.61
CA MET A 112 -12.06 -0.64 -2.75
C MET A 112 -11.78 0.71 -3.43
N ASN A 113 -12.23 0.91 -4.67
CA ASN A 113 -12.19 2.22 -5.31
C ASN A 113 -13.30 3.10 -4.73
N SER A 114 -12.88 4.07 -3.93
CA SER A 114 -13.77 4.96 -3.21
C SER A 114 -13.60 6.42 -3.59
N VAL A 115 -14.67 7.19 -3.39
CA VAL A 115 -14.68 8.64 -3.48
C VAL A 115 -15.24 9.19 -2.18
N ASP A 116 -14.61 10.24 -1.63
CA ASP A 116 -15.17 10.96 -0.50
C ASP A 116 -16.13 12.06 -1.00
N PHE A 117 -17.40 11.94 -0.62
CA PHE A 117 -18.44 12.92 -0.93
C PHE A 117 -18.86 13.67 0.33
N LEU A 118 -19.37 14.88 0.16
CA LEU A 118 -20.16 15.55 1.18
C LEU A 118 -21.61 15.13 0.96
N PHE A 119 -22.21 14.53 1.99
CA PHE A 119 -23.59 14.06 1.95
C PHE A 119 -24.49 15.02 2.71
N GLU A 120 -25.62 15.42 2.13
CA GLU A 120 -26.66 16.20 2.80
C GLU A 120 -28.05 15.69 2.45
N VAL A 121 -28.98 15.91 3.36
CA VAL A 121 -30.41 15.66 3.16
C VAL A 121 -31.10 17.02 3.02
N GLY A 122 -31.73 17.25 1.87
CA GLY A 122 -32.52 18.46 1.61
C GLY A 122 -33.92 18.41 2.26
N ASN A 123 -34.67 19.50 2.15
CA ASN A 123 -35.97 19.67 2.81
C ASN A 123 -37.01 18.58 2.49
N ASP A 124 -36.94 17.97 1.30
CA ASP A 124 -37.88 16.91 0.86
C ASP A 124 -37.33 15.49 1.09
N ASN A 125 -36.44 15.30 2.07
CA ASN A 125 -35.65 14.08 2.26
C ASN A 125 -34.84 13.65 1.01
N ARG A 126 -34.61 14.59 0.09
CA ARG A 126 -33.80 14.34 -1.11
C ARG A 126 -32.34 14.20 -0.70
N GLN A 127 -31.73 13.09 -1.09
CA GLN A 127 -30.29 12.89 -0.96
C GLN A 127 -29.53 13.83 -1.91
N LEU A 128 -28.58 14.58 -1.36
CA LEU A 128 -27.69 15.47 -2.09
C LEU A 128 -26.24 15.04 -1.87
N VAL A 129 -25.53 14.81 -2.96
CA VAL A 129 -24.14 14.34 -2.94
C VAL A 129 -23.26 15.40 -3.60
N PHE A 130 -22.20 15.81 -2.92
CA PHE A 130 -21.35 16.90 -3.40
C PHE A 130 -19.87 16.53 -3.49
N LEU A 131 -19.23 17.10 -4.50
CA LEU A 131 -17.78 17.15 -4.70
C LEU A 131 -17.30 18.61 -4.68
N TYR A 132 -15.99 18.80 -4.74
CA TYR A 132 -15.40 20.11 -5.03
C TYR A 132 -15.02 20.24 -6.50
N GLU A 133 -15.21 21.43 -7.05
CA GLU A 133 -14.63 21.84 -8.33
C GLU A 133 -14.14 23.27 -8.17
N ARG A 134 -12.81 23.48 -8.33
CA ARG A 134 -12.18 24.80 -8.19
C ARG A 134 -12.50 25.47 -6.84
N GLY A 135 -12.48 24.68 -5.75
CA GLY A 135 -12.73 25.14 -4.39
C GLY A 135 -14.19 25.45 -4.05
N LYS A 136 -15.13 25.15 -4.95
CA LYS A 136 -16.57 25.33 -4.72
C LYS A 136 -17.26 23.98 -4.65
N LYS A 137 -18.29 23.90 -3.80
CA LYS A 137 -19.19 22.76 -3.69
C LYS A 137 -19.98 22.59 -5.00
N LYS A 138 -19.94 21.40 -5.57
CA LYS A 138 -20.60 21.00 -6.82
C LYS A 138 -21.53 19.82 -6.55
N LEU A 139 -22.81 19.99 -6.86
CA LEU A 139 -23.82 18.94 -6.73
C LEU A 139 -23.62 17.88 -7.82
N MET A 140 -23.70 16.62 -7.42
CA MET A 140 -23.72 15.46 -8.30
C MET A 140 -25.17 15.04 -8.53
N ASP A 141 -25.75 15.51 -9.64
CA ASP A 141 -27.15 15.20 -9.94
C ASP A 141 -27.36 13.72 -10.27
N GLY A 142 -28.52 13.19 -9.92
CA GLY A 142 -28.89 11.78 -10.13
C GLY A 142 -28.08 10.75 -9.33
N SER A 143 -27.18 11.16 -8.43
CA SER A 143 -26.40 10.23 -7.62
C SER A 143 -27.20 9.70 -6.44
N ARG A 144 -27.49 8.39 -6.45
CA ARG A 144 -28.12 7.68 -5.33
C ARG A 144 -27.07 7.13 -4.38
N MET A 145 -27.27 7.34 -3.07
CA MET A 145 -26.41 6.79 -2.02
C MET A 145 -27.18 5.79 -1.14
N VAL A 146 -26.53 4.67 -0.82
CA VAL A 146 -27.08 3.59 0.01
C VAL A 146 -26.20 3.43 1.25
N PHE A 147 -26.82 3.32 2.42
CA PHE A 147 -26.17 3.06 3.69
C PHE A 147 -26.42 1.59 4.08
N PRO A 148 -25.40 0.72 4.00
CA PRO A 148 -25.60 -0.72 4.09
C PRO A 148 -26.00 -1.20 5.49
N ASN A 149 -25.67 -0.46 6.56
CA ASN A 149 -26.04 -0.86 7.93
C ASN A 149 -27.37 -0.26 8.38
N GLY A 150 -28.14 0.34 7.47
CA GLY A 150 -29.43 0.95 7.76
C GLY A 150 -29.32 2.24 8.56
N GLU A 151 -28.18 2.94 8.52
CA GLU A 151 -28.04 4.25 9.13
C GLU A 151 -29.07 5.24 8.55
N ASP A 152 -29.69 6.05 9.42
CA ASP A 152 -30.60 7.11 8.97
C ASP A 152 -29.80 8.21 8.24
N PRO A 153 -30.10 8.48 6.95
CA PRO A 153 -29.43 9.53 6.18
C PRO A 153 -29.41 10.89 6.89
N SER A 154 -30.46 11.22 7.65
CA SER A 154 -30.58 12.50 8.35
C SER A 154 -29.47 12.68 9.41
N SER A 155 -29.04 11.60 10.04
CA SER A 155 -27.96 11.60 11.05
C SER A 155 -26.56 11.80 10.46
N ILE A 156 -26.41 11.53 9.16
CA ILE A 156 -25.16 11.62 8.39
C ILE A 156 -25.09 12.93 7.59
N SER A 157 -26.21 13.62 7.42
CA SER A 157 -26.29 14.91 6.72
C SER A 157 -25.24 15.91 7.23
N GLY A 158 -24.55 16.58 6.30
CA GLY A 158 -23.47 17.52 6.56
C GLY A 158 -22.09 16.89 6.79
N ARG A 159 -21.95 15.56 6.67
CA ARG A 159 -20.68 14.85 6.88
C ARG A 159 -20.02 14.42 5.56
N ILE A 160 -18.70 14.24 5.63
CA ILE A 160 -17.95 13.57 4.56
C ILE A 160 -18.11 12.06 4.71
N VAL A 161 -18.48 11.39 3.63
CA VAL A 161 -18.67 9.94 3.56
C VAL A 161 -17.80 9.36 2.46
N GLU A 162 -17.15 8.25 2.76
CA GLU A 162 -16.38 7.48 1.79
C GLU A 162 -17.29 6.43 1.17
N CYS A 163 -17.42 6.45 -0.17
CA CYS A 163 -18.33 5.57 -0.89
C CYS A 163 -17.63 4.82 -2.01
N SER A 164 -17.99 3.55 -2.21
CA SER A 164 -17.63 2.76 -3.39
C SER A 164 -18.80 2.69 -4.38
N TRP A 165 -18.50 2.45 -5.65
CA TRP A 165 -19.52 2.34 -6.69
C TRP A 165 -20.00 0.91 -6.85
N ASN A 166 -21.29 0.67 -6.66
CA ASN A 166 -21.92 -0.59 -7.02
C ASN A 166 -22.44 -0.50 -8.47
N LYS A 167 -21.77 -1.22 -9.38
CA LYS A 167 -22.10 -1.21 -10.81
C LYS A 167 -23.43 -1.91 -11.13
N GLU A 168 -23.83 -2.91 -10.37
CA GLU A 168 -25.09 -3.63 -10.61
C GLU A 168 -26.31 -2.77 -10.24
N GLN A 169 -26.23 -2.10 -9.09
CA GLN A 169 -27.31 -1.26 -8.57
C GLN A 169 -27.23 0.20 -9.05
N GLN A 170 -26.16 0.57 -9.76
CA GLN A 170 -25.89 1.93 -10.23
C GLN A 170 -26.00 2.96 -9.09
N CYS A 171 -25.39 2.65 -7.95
CA CYS A 171 -25.46 3.50 -6.76
C CYS A 171 -24.11 3.57 -6.03
N TRP A 172 -23.95 4.64 -5.25
CA TRP A 172 -22.84 4.77 -4.30
C TRP A 172 -23.21 4.07 -2.99
N VAL A 173 -22.36 3.16 -2.54
CA VAL A 173 -22.52 2.49 -1.24
C VAL A 173 -21.61 3.18 -0.24
N CYS A 174 -22.18 3.72 0.83
CA CYS A 174 -21.41 4.31 1.91
C CYS A 174 -20.63 3.22 2.65
N MET A 175 -19.30 3.36 2.68
CA MET A 175 -18.40 2.49 3.40
C MET A 175 -18.24 2.96 4.84
N ARG A 176 -18.04 4.28 5.03
CA ARG A 176 -17.86 4.90 6.35
C ARG A 176 -18.00 6.42 6.32
N VAL A 177 -18.20 6.99 7.50
CA VAL A 177 -18.10 8.44 7.74
C VAL A 177 -16.64 8.84 7.98
N ARG A 178 -16.19 9.92 7.33
CA ARG A 178 -14.82 10.44 7.39
C ARG A 178 -14.72 11.63 8.35
N PHE A 179 -14.60 11.35 9.63
CA PHE A 179 -14.42 12.39 10.67
C PHE A 179 -13.08 13.13 10.56
N ASP A 180 -12.10 12.52 9.88
CA ASP A 180 -10.77 13.09 9.62
C ASP A 180 -10.77 14.13 8.49
N LYS A 181 -11.87 14.28 7.75
CA LYS A 181 -11.97 15.15 6.57
C LYS A 181 -12.98 16.25 6.75
N SER A 182 -12.55 17.48 6.43
CA SER A 182 -13.42 18.66 6.39
C SER A 182 -13.98 18.96 5.00
N THR A 183 -13.42 18.37 3.94
CA THR A 183 -13.80 18.63 2.55
C THR A 183 -13.96 17.34 1.75
N PRO A 184 -14.90 17.28 0.78
CA PRO A 184 -15.01 16.15 -0.14
C PRO A 184 -13.86 16.15 -1.15
N ASN A 185 -13.79 15.11 -1.98
CA ASN A 185 -12.84 15.05 -3.07
C ASN A 185 -13.12 16.11 -4.16
N ASP A 186 -12.05 16.51 -4.86
CA ASP A 186 -12.15 17.30 -6.09
C ASP A 186 -12.65 16.42 -7.25
N ILE A 187 -13.36 17.04 -8.19
CA ILE A 187 -13.90 16.38 -9.38
C ILE A 187 -12.84 15.66 -10.21
N ASN A 188 -11.58 16.11 -10.18
CA ASN A 188 -10.49 15.42 -10.87
C ASN A 188 -10.15 14.09 -10.20
N THR A 189 -10.23 14.00 -8.88
CA THR A 189 -10.10 12.74 -8.14
C THR A 189 -11.26 11.81 -8.49
N TYR A 190 -12.50 12.32 -8.46
CA TYR A 190 -13.68 11.56 -8.90
C TYR A 190 -13.51 11.00 -10.32
N ARG A 191 -13.10 11.82 -11.29
CA ARG A 191 -12.87 11.38 -12.68
C ARG A 191 -11.79 10.29 -12.78
N LYS A 192 -10.73 10.37 -11.97
CA LYS A 192 -9.69 9.32 -11.93
C LYS A 192 -10.25 8.02 -11.36
N VAL A 193 -11.01 8.09 -10.27
CA VAL A 193 -11.64 6.93 -9.66
C VAL A 193 -12.66 6.29 -10.61
N MET A 194 -13.51 7.08 -11.25
CA MET A 194 -14.48 6.58 -12.23
C MET A 194 -13.83 5.92 -13.44
N ARG A 195 -12.69 6.44 -13.94
CA ARG A 195 -11.89 5.75 -14.96
C ARG A 195 -11.40 4.40 -14.45
N SER A 196 -10.81 4.34 -13.27
CA SER A 196 -10.35 3.07 -12.66
C SER A 196 -11.49 2.05 -12.51
N ILE A 197 -12.68 2.50 -12.09
CA ILE A 197 -13.89 1.65 -11.97
C ILE A 197 -14.35 1.16 -13.36
N THR A 198 -14.24 2.01 -14.39
CA THR A 198 -14.64 1.68 -15.76
C THR A 198 -13.68 0.69 -16.40
N ASP A 199 -12.36 0.89 -16.21
CA ASP A 199 -11.31 0.01 -16.70
C ASP A 199 -11.44 -1.40 -16.08
N ASN A 200 -11.97 -1.46 -14.84
CA ASN A 200 -12.35 -2.69 -14.12
C ASN A 200 -11.30 -3.80 -14.22
N ILE A 201 -10.05 -3.46 -13.89
CA ILE A 201 -8.97 -4.44 -13.82
C ILE A 201 -9.19 -5.30 -12.58
N THR A 202 -9.79 -6.47 -12.77
CA THR A 202 -10.02 -7.45 -11.71
C THR A 202 -8.72 -8.14 -11.30
N GLU A 203 -8.74 -8.87 -10.18
CA GLU A 203 -7.60 -9.68 -9.74
C GLU A 203 -7.18 -10.68 -10.83
N ASP A 204 -8.14 -11.38 -11.44
CA ASP A 204 -7.85 -12.37 -12.47
C ASP A 204 -7.20 -11.74 -13.71
N LYS A 205 -7.73 -10.61 -14.18
CA LYS A 205 -7.14 -9.88 -15.31
C LYS A 205 -5.74 -9.39 -14.98
N LEU A 206 -5.52 -8.87 -13.78
CA LEU A 206 -4.18 -8.46 -13.35
C LEU A 206 -3.19 -9.63 -13.34
N LEU A 207 -3.61 -10.81 -12.85
CA LEU A 207 -2.77 -11.99 -12.80
C LEU A 207 -2.47 -12.57 -14.18
N GLU A 208 -3.42 -12.49 -15.12
CA GLU A 208 -3.23 -12.85 -16.53
C GLU A 208 -2.13 -11.97 -17.16
N GLU A 209 -2.28 -10.65 -17.08
CA GLU A 209 -1.30 -9.68 -17.59
C GLU A 209 0.08 -9.89 -16.96
N ILE A 210 0.15 -10.12 -15.64
CA ILE A 210 1.41 -10.43 -14.96
C ILE A 210 2.04 -11.71 -15.52
N THR A 211 1.25 -12.73 -15.80
CA THR A 211 1.73 -14.02 -16.34
C THR A 211 2.36 -13.82 -17.71
N GLU A 212 1.75 -13.00 -18.56
CA GLU A 212 2.32 -12.64 -19.86
C GLU A 212 3.63 -11.86 -19.70
N ILE A 213 3.65 -10.84 -18.84
CA ILE A 213 4.82 -9.99 -18.61
C ILE A 213 6.02 -10.80 -18.10
N ILE A 214 5.83 -11.71 -17.14
CA ILE A 214 6.93 -12.51 -16.58
C ILE A 214 7.46 -13.56 -17.57
N SER A 215 6.73 -13.84 -18.66
CA SER A 215 7.21 -14.71 -19.74
C SER A 215 8.22 -14.02 -20.66
N LEU A 216 8.30 -12.69 -20.61
CA LEU A 216 9.23 -11.91 -21.42
C LEU A 216 10.69 -12.20 -21.03
N PRO A 217 11.63 -12.24 -22.00
CA PRO A 217 13.03 -12.57 -21.74
C PRO A 217 13.69 -11.73 -20.63
N MET A 218 13.32 -10.45 -20.52
CA MET A 218 13.86 -9.54 -19.50
C MET A 218 13.58 -9.98 -18.05
N TYR A 219 12.52 -10.76 -17.81
CA TYR A 219 12.19 -11.28 -16.48
C TYR A 219 12.80 -12.66 -16.21
N ALA A 220 13.22 -13.38 -17.26
CA ALA A 220 13.75 -14.74 -17.13
C ALA A 220 15.01 -14.79 -16.26
N ASP A 221 15.93 -13.84 -16.43
CA ASP A 221 17.18 -13.80 -15.66
C ASP A 221 16.94 -13.45 -14.19
N ARG A 222 16.02 -12.53 -13.91
CA ARG A 222 15.64 -12.15 -12.55
C ARG A 222 14.98 -13.30 -11.81
N LYS A 223 14.08 -14.02 -12.49
CA LYS A 223 13.43 -15.22 -11.93
C LYS A 223 14.46 -16.29 -11.57
N LYS A 224 15.38 -16.62 -12.49
CA LYS A 224 16.46 -17.58 -12.23
C LYS A 224 17.36 -17.13 -11.07
N ALA A 225 17.67 -15.84 -10.98
CA ALA A 225 18.48 -15.32 -9.88
C ALA A 225 17.80 -15.48 -8.52
N ASP A 226 16.50 -15.19 -8.44
CA ASP A 226 15.71 -15.36 -7.22
C ASP A 226 15.59 -16.83 -6.80
N GLU A 227 15.30 -17.72 -7.73
CA GLU A 227 15.25 -19.17 -7.49
C GLU A 227 16.59 -19.68 -6.94
N ARG A 228 17.72 -19.26 -7.53
CA ARG A 228 19.06 -19.60 -7.01
C ARG A 228 19.27 -19.08 -5.59
N MET A 229 18.87 -17.84 -5.30
CA MET A 229 19.00 -17.28 -3.95
C MET A 229 18.11 -18.01 -2.94
N ALA A 230 16.89 -18.37 -3.31
CA ALA A 230 15.98 -19.15 -2.47
C ALA A 230 16.56 -20.53 -2.15
N HIS A 231 17.08 -21.24 -3.15
CA HIS A 231 17.76 -22.53 -2.96
C HIS A 231 18.98 -22.42 -2.05
N ALA A 232 19.81 -21.38 -2.23
CA ALA A 232 20.96 -21.14 -1.37
C ALA A 232 20.56 -20.89 0.10
N LYS A 233 19.53 -20.08 0.34
CA LYS A 233 18.98 -19.83 1.69
C LYS A 233 18.44 -21.12 2.34
N MET A 234 17.69 -21.93 1.59
CA MET A 234 17.18 -23.21 2.09
C MET A 234 18.31 -24.18 2.43
N ALA A 235 19.35 -24.25 1.60
CA ALA A 235 20.53 -25.07 1.87
C ALA A 235 21.28 -24.61 3.13
N GLN A 236 21.42 -23.29 3.33
CA GLN A 236 22.03 -22.73 4.53
C GLN A 236 21.21 -23.02 5.80
N HIS A 237 19.88 -22.93 5.71
CA HIS A 237 18.99 -23.26 6.84
C HIS A 237 19.07 -24.74 7.21
N ARG A 238 19.07 -25.65 6.22
CA ARG A 238 19.28 -27.09 6.44
C ARG A 238 20.61 -27.39 7.13
N ARG A 239 21.70 -26.72 6.72
CA ARG A 239 23.02 -26.86 7.36
C ARG A 239 23.04 -26.38 8.81
N ARG A 240 22.34 -25.28 9.12
CA ARG A 240 22.22 -24.76 10.49
C ARG A 240 21.36 -25.64 11.40
N GLY A 241 20.32 -26.28 10.85
CA GLY A 241 19.47 -27.23 11.59
C GLY A 241 20.09 -28.62 11.82
N GLN A 242 21.24 -28.92 11.21
CA GLN A 242 21.98 -30.18 11.35
C GLN A 242 23.22 -30.08 12.25
N MET A 243 23.52 -28.92 12.85
CA MET A 243 24.60 -28.85 13.84
C MET A 243 24.14 -29.49 15.15
N PRO A 244 24.87 -30.48 15.70
CA PRO A 244 24.52 -31.07 16.99
C PRO A 244 24.64 -30.00 18.09
N PRO A 245 23.80 -30.06 19.13
CA PRO A 245 23.94 -29.17 20.28
C PRO A 245 25.33 -29.36 20.89
N GLN A 246 26.03 -28.25 21.14
CA GLN A 246 27.26 -28.21 21.93
C GLN A 246 26.92 -28.26 23.42
#